data_AF-A0A520IV30-F1
#
_entry.id   AF-A0A520IV30-F1
#
_cell.length_a   1.000
_cell.length_b   1.000
_cell.length_c   1.000
_cell.angle_alpha   90.00
_cell.angle_beta   90.00
_cell.angle_gamma   90.00
#
_symmetry.space_group_name_H-M   'P 1'
#
loop_
_entity.id
_entity.type
_entity.pdbx_description
1 polymer ?
#
loop_
_entity_poly.entity_id
_entity_poly.type
_entity_poly.pdbx_seq_one_letter_code
_entity_poly.pdbx_strand_id
1 'polypeptide(L)'
;MSKQPALNSIITIVLLIISLGLGYIYSRWKKRQKNKQKLIKLLPKIQKATLDFAPHFSGKKYFAYYDYVQIKNAHQPLLNQIPEDYKHYNLTRQEYDIVDHFFSIHLDPESVRKTYNRKYTQKEIRNFSPFFSTLENYPLSEEQMLAVVSEEDNNLIIAGAGTGKTTTISAKIAYLLKKKMAEPEDLLVISFTNAAVEEMFERTLKFCGKTAGIERITFKTFNSFGNQVVRHCNPLPKQIAFEGKDYKAKAFLQESFDKLFKTDDDFQNKAINFLAFFNRPAKDQSEFNSAEEYRLYQESQRCISLDGTEVKSNEELQIANFFYLHQVPFEYESLFPLEREDRNPEFGHYAPDFYLPGHDIYHEHYGIDEKGDVPTWFAKRPPFETAREYYHHGMNWKA
;
A
#
# COMPACT_ATOMS: atom_id res chain seq x y z
N MET A 1 59.20 11.34 60.58
CA MET A 1 59.59 10.94 59.21
C MET A 1 58.37 10.84 58.30
N SER A 2 58.40 11.50 57.13
CA SER A 2 57.70 11.13 55.87
C SER A 2 56.26 11.58 55.52
N LYS A 3 55.76 12.78 55.89
CA LYS A 3 54.60 13.40 55.17
C LYS A 3 54.98 14.25 53.94
N GLN A 4 56.23 14.67 53.86
CA GLN A 4 56.79 15.46 52.76
C GLN A 4 56.83 14.76 51.39
N PRO A 5 57.12 13.44 51.26
CA PRO A 5 57.11 12.78 49.96
C PRO A 5 55.69 12.70 49.36
N ALA A 6 54.65 12.48 50.17
CA ALA A 6 53.27 12.39 49.69
C ALA A 6 52.75 13.73 49.13
N LEU A 7 53.07 14.85 49.77
CA LEU A 7 52.69 16.20 49.29
C LEU A 7 53.40 16.54 47.97
N ASN A 8 54.68 16.21 47.85
CA ASN A 8 55.43 16.38 46.60
C ASN A 8 54.87 15.50 45.47
N SER A 9 54.49 14.25 45.76
CA SER A 9 53.83 13.38 44.78
C SER A 9 52.50 13.95 44.27
N ILE A 10 51.66 14.51 45.16
CA ILE A 10 50.39 15.13 44.77
C ILE A 10 50.63 16.38 43.90
N ILE A 11 51.56 17.26 44.28
CA ILE A 11 51.92 18.45 43.48
C ILE A 11 52.44 18.03 42.09
N THR A 12 53.25 16.97 42.03
CA THR A 12 53.79 16.45 40.77
C THR A 12 52.68 15.92 39.87
N ILE A 13 51.71 15.19 40.42
CA ILE A 13 50.53 14.70 39.68
C ILE A 13 49.67 15.86 39.16
N VAL A 14 49.42 16.88 39.99
CA VAL A 14 48.66 18.07 39.59
C VAL A 14 49.35 18.84 38.46
N LEU A 15 50.67 19.04 38.56
CA LEU A 15 51.46 19.68 37.50
C LEU A 15 51.47 18.87 36.20
N LEU A 16 51.49 17.53 36.30
CA LEU A 16 51.38 16.63 35.14
C LEU A 16 50.00 16.74 34.47
N ILE A 17 48.92 16.78 35.26
CA ILE A 17 47.56 16.96 34.75
C ILE A 17 47.40 18.33 34.09
N ILE A 18 47.93 19.40 34.69
CA ILE A 18 47.91 20.75 34.12
C ILE A 18 48.73 20.80 32.83
N SER A 19 49.92 20.19 32.79
CA SER A 19 50.78 20.12 31.60
C SER A 19 50.10 19.36 30.46
N LEU A 20 49.48 18.21 30.75
CA LEU A 20 48.69 17.43 29.80
C LEU A 20 47.47 18.23 29.30
N GLY A 21 46.79 18.95 30.20
CA GLY A 21 45.66 19.83 29.87
C GLY A 21 46.06 20.99 28.97
N LEU A 22 47.15 21.69 29.28
CA LEU A 22 47.72 22.75 28.45
C LEU A 22 48.19 22.22 27.09
N GLY A 23 48.82 21.04 27.07
CA GLY A 23 49.23 20.36 25.83
C GLY A 23 48.03 20.00 24.95
N TYR A 24 46.94 19.51 25.55
CA TYR A 24 45.69 19.24 24.85
C TYR A 24 45.07 20.52 24.28
N ILE A 25 44.98 21.60 25.07
CA ILE A 25 44.46 22.89 24.63
C ILE A 25 45.29 23.47 23.48
N TYR A 26 46.63 23.44 23.60
CA TYR A 26 47.53 23.92 22.56
C TYR A 26 47.41 23.10 21.27
N SER A 27 47.38 21.76 21.38
CA SER A 27 47.17 20.87 20.24
C SER A 27 45.84 21.15 19.53
N ARG A 28 44.76 21.34 20.30
CA ARG A 28 43.43 21.69 19.79
C ARG A 28 43.42 23.06 19.13
N TRP A 29 44.05 24.07 19.73
CA TRP A 29 44.20 25.40 19.15
C TRP A 29 44.99 25.35 17.83
N LYS A 30 46.13 24.65 17.80
CA LYS A 30 46.96 24.50 16.60
C LYS A 30 46.20 23.79 15.47
N LYS A 31 45.43 22.74 15.80
CA LYS A 31 44.54 22.06 14.84
C LYS A 31 43.48 23.01 14.29
N ARG A 32 42.82 23.81 15.15
CA ARG A 32 41.83 24.81 14.75
C ARG A 32 42.40 25.89 13.83
N GLN A 33 43.59 26.42 14.12
CA GLN A 33 44.23 27.40 13.24
C GLN A 33 44.54 26.82 11.85
N LYS A 34 45.05 25.58 11.79
CA LYS A 34 45.28 24.88 10.51
C LYS A 34 43.98 24.67 9.72
N ASN A 35 42.91 24.25 10.41
CA ASN A 35 41.60 24.05 9.79
C ASN A 35 40.95 25.36 9.35
N LYS A 36 41.09 26.45 10.13
CA LYS A 36 40.66 27.80 9.76
C LYS A 36 41.32 28.24 8.45
N GLN A 37 42.65 28.11 8.34
CA GLN A 37 43.36 28.47 7.11
C GLN A 37 42.89 27.64 5.90
N LYS A 38 42.62 26.35 6.09
CA LYS A 38 42.02 25.51 5.03
C LYS A 38 40.64 26.02 4.62
N LEU A 39 39.78 26.34 5.59
CA LEU A 39 38.44 26.85 5.34
C LEU A 39 38.47 28.19 4.61
N ILE A 40 39.33 29.13 5.01
CA ILE A 40 39.51 30.42 4.32
C ILE A 40 39.89 30.21 2.86
N LYS A 41 40.77 29.25 2.55
CA LYS A 41 41.13 28.90 1.16
C LYS A 41 39.96 28.28 0.37
N LEU A 42 38.97 27.70 1.05
CA LEU A 42 37.78 27.13 0.43
C LEU A 42 36.67 28.16 0.22
N LEU A 43 36.68 29.31 0.92
CA LEU A 43 35.62 30.32 0.84
C LEU A 43 35.24 30.72 -0.59
N PRO A 44 36.17 30.97 -1.54
CA PRO A 44 35.79 31.31 -2.91
C PRO A 44 35.04 30.16 -3.61
N LYS A 45 35.40 28.91 -3.32
CA LYS A 45 34.70 27.72 -3.85
C LYS A 45 33.32 27.57 -3.22
N ILE A 46 33.20 27.80 -1.92
CA ILE A 46 31.92 27.77 -1.19
C ILE A 46 30.98 28.84 -1.75
N GLN A 47 31.47 30.07 -1.90
CA GLN A 47 30.68 31.15 -2.45
C GLN A 47 30.21 30.86 -3.89
N LYS A 48 31.09 30.29 -4.72
CA LYS A 48 30.71 29.84 -6.07
C LYS A 48 29.63 28.74 -6.02
N ALA A 49 29.80 27.72 -5.19
CA ALA A 49 28.83 26.63 -5.04
C ALA A 49 27.47 27.13 -4.51
N THR A 50 27.46 28.12 -3.63
CA THR A 50 26.22 28.77 -3.19
C THR A 50 25.49 29.45 -4.34
N LEU A 51 26.21 30.05 -5.29
CA LEU A 51 25.62 30.68 -6.48
C LEU A 51 25.03 29.67 -7.46
N ASP A 52 25.46 28.40 -7.44
CA ASP A 52 24.91 27.35 -8.31
C ASP A 52 23.42 27.07 -8.01
N PHE A 53 22.94 27.42 -6.80
CA PHE A 53 21.51 27.35 -6.45
C PHE A 53 20.68 28.50 -7.04
N ALA A 54 21.28 29.66 -7.29
CA ALA A 54 20.55 30.88 -7.67
C ALA A 54 19.66 30.71 -8.93
N PRO A 55 20.09 30.01 -9.99
CA PRO A 55 19.22 29.74 -11.15
C PRO A 55 17.95 28.95 -10.80
N HIS A 56 18.04 28.04 -9.82
CA HIS A 56 16.93 27.19 -9.38
C HIS A 56 15.93 27.95 -8.49
N PHE A 57 16.36 29.07 -7.88
CA PHE A 57 15.50 29.97 -7.10
C PHE A 57 15.05 31.23 -7.87
N SER A 58 15.22 31.26 -9.20
CA SER A 58 14.91 32.42 -10.04
C SER A 58 13.41 32.75 -10.16
N GLY A 59 12.52 31.87 -9.71
CA GLY A 59 11.07 32.00 -9.87
C GLY A 59 10.58 31.75 -11.30
N LYS A 60 11.47 31.24 -12.17
CA LYS A 60 11.18 30.94 -13.58
C LYS A 60 10.88 29.46 -13.84
N LYS A 61 11.48 28.56 -13.06
CA LYS A 61 11.27 27.11 -13.16
C LYS A 61 10.94 26.48 -11.81
N TYR A 62 10.25 25.35 -11.87
CA TYR A 62 10.08 24.45 -10.73
C TYR A 62 11.43 23.88 -10.30
N PHE A 63 11.65 23.69 -9.00
CA PHE A 63 12.87 23.06 -8.50
C PHE A 63 12.60 21.58 -8.19
N ALA A 64 12.77 20.73 -9.21
CA ALA A 64 12.55 19.29 -9.14
C ALA A 64 13.56 18.58 -8.22
N TYR A 65 13.22 17.40 -7.74
CA TYR A 65 14.10 16.61 -6.88
C TYR A 65 15.40 16.19 -7.60
N TYR A 66 15.33 15.82 -8.89
CA TYR A 66 16.50 15.46 -9.70
C TYR A 66 17.52 16.59 -9.77
N ASP A 67 17.08 17.82 -10.10
CA ASP A 67 17.93 19.02 -10.12
C ASP A 67 18.66 19.19 -8.78
N TYR A 68 17.94 19.02 -7.67
CA TYR A 68 18.52 19.11 -6.34
C TYR A 68 19.57 18.03 -6.09
N VAL A 69 19.30 16.76 -6.45
CA VAL A 69 20.24 15.66 -6.28
C VAL A 69 21.54 15.92 -7.06
N GLN A 70 21.46 16.46 -8.28
CA GLN A 70 22.63 16.81 -9.06
C GLN A 70 23.50 17.87 -8.36
N ILE A 71 22.89 18.94 -7.85
CA ILE A 71 23.60 20.00 -7.11
C ILE A 71 24.22 19.44 -5.82
N LYS A 72 23.45 18.66 -5.05
CA LYS A 72 23.92 18.03 -3.82
C LYS A 72 25.15 17.16 -4.08
N ASN A 73 25.08 16.30 -5.10
CA ASN A 73 26.18 15.40 -5.44
C ASN A 73 27.43 16.18 -5.89
N ALA A 74 27.26 17.24 -6.66
CA ALA A 74 28.35 18.13 -7.06
C ALA A 74 29.01 18.84 -5.86
N HIS A 75 28.23 19.20 -4.84
CA HIS A 75 28.69 19.92 -3.65
C HIS A 75 29.19 19.01 -2.52
N GLN A 76 28.85 17.72 -2.53
CA GLN A 76 29.22 16.76 -1.48
C GLN A 76 30.73 16.73 -1.18
N PRO A 77 31.64 16.73 -2.18
CA PRO A 77 33.07 16.77 -1.90
C PRO A 77 33.53 18.06 -1.19
N LEU A 78 32.84 19.18 -1.44
CA LEU A 78 33.13 20.45 -0.79
C LEU A 78 32.58 20.48 0.65
N LEU A 79 31.37 19.98 0.86
CA LEU A 79 30.77 19.82 2.20
C LEU A 79 31.68 19.00 3.11
N ASN A 80 32.20 17.86 2.63
CA ASN A 80 33.08 16.98 3.38
C ASN A 80 34.43 17.64 3.77
N GLN A 81 34.83 18.70 3.08
CA GLN A 81 36.06 19.44 3.38
C GLN A 81 35.86 20.54 4.43
N ILE A 82 34.61 20.92 4.73
CA ILE A 82 34.31 21.95 5.71
C ILE A 82 34.25 21.29 7.10
N PRO A 83 35.09 21.71 8.06
CA PRO A 83 35.06 21.14 9.41
C PRO A 83 33.76 21.48 10.14
N GLU A 84 33.14 20.49 10.79
CA GLU A 84 31.89 20.69 11.56
C GLU A 84 32.02 21.75 12.67
N ASP A 85 33.21 21.88 13.26
CA ASP A 85 33.50 22.82 14.34
C ASP A 85 33.90 24.22 13.85
N TYR A 86 33.63 24.57 12.58
CA TYR A 86 33.98 25.87 11.97
C TYR A 86 33.46 27.07 12.75
N LYS A 87 32.32 26.92 13.44
CA LYS A 87 31.71 27.95 14.29
C LYS A 87 32.65 28.43 15.41
N HIS A 88 33.67 27.65 15.76
CA HIS A 88 34.66 27.99 16.80
C HIS A 88 35.97 28.58 16.26
N TYR A 89 36.07 28.89 14.96
CA TYR A 89 37.32 29.30 14.32
C TYR A 89 37.58 30.82 14.35
N ASN A 90 36.74 31.60 15.05
CA ASN A 90 36.78 33.08 15.07
C ASN A 90 36.88 33.65 13.64
N LEU A 91 35.99 33.22 12.76
CA LEU A 91 35.83 33.79 11.41
C LEU A 91 35.30 35.22 11.53
N THR A 92 35.59 36.06 10.53
CA THR A 92 34.87 37.34 10.39
C THR A 92 33.40 37.07 10.07
N ARG A 93 32.53 38.07 10.29
CA ARG A 93 31.09 37.95 10.02
C ARG A 93 30.81 37.52 8.58
N GLN A 94 31.48 38.14 7.61
CA GLN A 94 31.31 37.82 6.19
C GLN A 94 31.73 36.39 5.84
N GLU A 95 32.86 35.92 6.39
CA GLU A 95 33.32 34.54 6.17
C GLU A 95 32.37 33.53 6.81
N TYR A 96 31.86 33.83 8.01
CA TYR A 96 30.87 33.01 8.69
C TYR A 96 29.59 32.91 7.85
N ASP A 97 29.06 34.05 7.39
CA ASP A 97 27.81 34.10 6.62
C ASP A 97 27.88 33.30 5.32
N ILE A 98 29.03 33.30 4.62
CA ILE A 98 29.25 32.49 3.41
C ILE A 98 29.12 30.99 3.71
N VAL A 99 29.79 30.53 4.77
CA VAL A 99 29.83 29.11 5.15
C VAL A 99 28.47 28.68 5.71
N ASP A 100 27.86 29.52 6.55
CA ASP A 100 26.57 29.24 7.19
C ASP A 100 25.41 29.27 6.19
N HIS A 101 25.43 30.19 5.21
CA HIS A 101 24.46 30.18 4.12
C HIS A 101 24.58 28.92 3.26
N PHE A 102 25.80 28.52 2.90
CA PHE A 102 26.03 27.27 2.18
C PHE A 102 25.53 26.05 2.97
N PHE A 103 25.80 25.96 4.28
CA PHE A 103 25.30 24.88 5.12
C PHE A 103 23.79 24.89 5.26
N SER A 104 23.17 26.03 5.54
CA SER A 104 21.72 26.13 5.75
C SER A 104 20.92 25.62 4.54
N ILE A 105 21.38 25.90 3.31
CA ILE A 105 20.76 25.37 2.09
C ILE A 105 20.82 23.83 2.05
N HIS A 106 21.89 23.22 2.57
CA HIS A 106 22.09 21.76 2.57
C HIS A 106 21.58 21.04 3.83
N LEU A 107 21.34 21.76 4.93
CA LEU A 107 20.86 21.18 6.20
C LEU A 107 19.36 20.86 6.16
N ASP A 108 18.55 21.72 5.53
CA ASP A 108 17.12 21.47 5.31
C ASP A 108 16.68 21.81 3.87
N PRO A 109 17.25 21.10 2.88
CA PRO A 109 17.01 21.39 1.47
C PRO A 109 15.56 21.12 1.06
N GLU A 110 14.90 20.17 1.72
CA GLU A 110 13.52 19.82 1.43
C GLU A 110 12.57 20.97 1.80
N SER A 111 12.73 21.57 2.98
CA SER A 111 11.91 22.72 3.40
C SER A 111 12.12 23.94 2.50
N VAL A 112 13.37 24.24 2.13
CA VAL A 112 13.69 25.34 1.21
C VAL A 112 13.04 25.12 -0.15
N ARG A 113 13.17 23.91 -0.70
CA ARG A 113 12.58 23.53 -1.99
C ARG A 113 11.05 23.57 -1.94
N LYS A 114 10.42 23.03 -0.89
CA LYS A 114 8.97 23.05 -0.69
C LYS A 114 8.43 24.48 -0.61
N THR A 115 9.12 25.36 0.14
CA THR A 115 8.74 26.77 0.27
C THR A 115 8.82 27.50 -1.07
N TYR A 116 9.90 27.27 -1.83
CA TYR A 116 10.05 27.85 -3.16
C TYR A 116 9.02 27.32 -4.16
N ASN A 117 8.88 25.98 -4.26
CA ASN A 117 7.96 25.34 -5.17
C ASN A 117 6.51 25.72 -4.89
N ARG A 118 6.12 25.92 -3.62
CA ARG A 118 4.78 26.43 -3.28
C ARG A 118 4.52 27.82 -3.88
N LYS A 119 5.50 28.73 -3.83
CA LYS A 119 5.37 30.07 -4.43
C LYS A 119 5.31 29.96 -5.96
N TYR A 120 6.13 29.07 -6.53
CA TYR A 120 6.14 28.80 -7.96
C TYR A 120 4.79 28.27 -8.45
N THR A 121 4.26 27.20 -7.84
CA THR A 121 3.00 26.58 -8.26
C THR A 121 1.82 27.53 -8.12
N GLN A 122 1.76 28.34 -7.06
CA GLN A 122 0.71 29.37 -6.91
C GLN A 122 0.77 30.43 -8.02
N LYS A 123 1.98 30.86 -8.40
CA LYS A 123 2.15 31.78 -9.54
C LYS A 123 1.75 31.12 -10.85
N GLU A 124 2.13 29.86 -11.03
CA GLU A 124 1.85 29.08 -12.24
C GLU A 124 0.35 28.84 -12.42
N ILE A 125 -0.36 28.49 -11.34
CA ILE A 125 -1.82 28.33 -11.34
C ILE A 125 -2.51 29.64 -11.74
N ARG A 126 -2.05 30.79 -11.22
CA ARG A 126 -2.59 32.09 -11.64
C ARG A 126 -2.35 32.38 -13.11
N ASN A 127 -1.15 32.08 -13.62
CA ASN A 127 -0.81 32.28 -15.03
C ASN A 127 -1.65 31.41 -15.97
N PHE A 128 -1.95 30.18 -15.55
CA PHE A 128 -2.74 29.21 -16.33
C PHE A 128 -4.22 29.17 -15.94
N SER A 129 -4.71 30.10 -15.10
CA SER A 129 -6.11 30.15 -14.68
C SER A 129 -7.10 30.17 -15.86
N PRO A 130 -6.90 30.99 -16.92
CA PRO A 130 -7.79 30.97 -18.09
C PRO A 130 -7.78 29.63 -18.84
N PHE A 131 -6.69 28.88 -18.78
CA PHE A 131 -6.60 27.56 -19.37
C PHE A 131 -7.40 26.55 -18.54
N PHE A 132 -7.21 26.52 -17.22
CA PHE A 132 -7.93 25.59 -16.33
C PHE A 132 -9.44 25.79 -16.33
N SER A 133 -9.91 27.04 -16.47
CA SER A 133 -11.34 27.34 -16.54
C SER A 133 -12.03 26.84 -17.81
N THR A 134 -11.27 26.44 -18.84
CA THR A 134 -11.82 26.01 -20.14
C THR A 134 -11.85 24.50 -20.36
N LEU A 135 -11.20 23.72 -19.48
CA LEU A 135 -11.03 22.28 -19.71
C LEU A 135 -12.33 21.51 -19.52
N GLU A 136 -13.05 21.82 -18.44
CA GLU A 136 -14.30 21.15 -18.09
C GLU A 136 -15.40 22.18 -17.81
N ASN A 137 -16.64 21.70 -17.68
CA ASN A 137 -17.79 22.54 -17.35
C ASN A 137 -17.64 23.21 -15.97
N TYR A 138 -16.92 22.55 -15.06
CA TYR A 138 -16.57 23.07 -13.75
C TYR A 138 -15.05 23.27 -13.69
N PRO A 139 -14.57 24.37 -13.06
CA PRO A 139 -13.14 24.57 -12.85
C PRO A 139 -12.51 23.41 -12.07
N LEU A 140 -11.25 23.10 -12.38
CA LEU A 140 -10.47 22.15 -11.60
C LEU A 140 -10.32 22.63 -10.14
N SER A 141 -10.30 21.69 -9.19
CA SER A 141 -10.03 22.01 -7.78
C SER A 141 -8.60 22.52 -7.59
N GLU A 142 -8.31 23.16 -6.45
CA GLU A 142 -6.94 23.63 -6.15
C GLU A 142 -5.94 22.47 -6.14
N GLU A 143 -6.32 21.32 -5.60
CA GLU A 143 -5.50 20.12 -5.56
C GLU A 143 -5.24 19.55 -6.96
N GLN A 144 -6.27 19.55 -7.83
CA GLN A 144 -6.11 19.11 -9.22
C GLN A 144 -5.19 20.07 -9.99
N MET A 145 -5.35 21.38 -9.83
CA MET A 145 -4.47 22.38 -10.44
C MET A 145 -3.03 22.23 -9.94
N LEU A 146 -2.83 22.04 -8.64
CA LEU A 146 -1.52 21.77 -8.04
C LEU A 146 -0.88 20.51 -8.62
N ALA A 147 -1.65 19.43 -8.77
CA ALA A 147 -1.16 18.20 -9.40
C ALA A 147 -0.75 18.41 -10.86
N VAL A 148 -1.50 19.25 -11.60
CA VAL A 148 -1.21 19.58 -13.00
C VAL A 148 0.05 20.45 -13.13
N VAL A 149 0.22 21.50 -12.31
CA VAL A 149 1.38 22.40 -12.42
C VAL A 149 2.64 21.90 -11.72
N SER A 150 2.55 20.83 -10.91
CA SER A 150 3.73 20.23 -10.27
C SER A 150 4.64 19.62 -11.32
N GLU A 151 5.91 20.02 -11.37
CA GLU A 151 6.93 19.50 -12.29
C GLU A 151 7.96 18.66 -11.54
N GLU A 152 7.52 17.94 -10.52
CA GLU A 152 8.35 16.91 -9.89
C GLU A 152 8.63 15.76 -10.85
N ASP A 153 9.77 15.10 -10.63
CA ASP A 153 10.15 13.91 -11.39
C ASP A 153 9.12 12.78 -11.25
N ASN A 154 8.59 12.62 -10.03
CA ASN A 154 7.56 11.64 -9.70
C ASN A 154 6.45 12.33 -8.93
N ASN A 155 5.20 12.14 -9.35
CA ASN A 155 4.02 12.69 -8.68
C ASN A 155 2.97 11.61 -8.45
N LEU A 156 2.71 11.26 -7.19
CA LEU A 156 1.68 10.29 -6.80
C LEU A 156 0.40 11.03 -6.40
N ILE A 157 -0.68 10.77 -7.11
CA ILE A 157 -2.00 11.33 -6.82
C ILE A 157 -2.87 10.25 -6.16
N ILE A 158 -3.24 10.47 -4.90
CA ILE A 158 -4.17 9.61 -4.16
C ILE A 158 -5.57 10.19 -4.34
N ALA A 159 -6.47 9.43 -4.96
CA ALA A 159 -7.77 9.94 -5.39
C ALA A 159 -8.88 8.89 -5.31
N GLY A 160 -9.96 9.22 -4.61
CA GLY A 160 -11.15 8.38 -4.45
C GLY A 160 -11.91 8.15 -5.77
N ALA A 161 -12.95 7.30 -5.72
CA ALA A 161 -13.85 7.15 -6.85
C ALA A 161 -14.56 8.49 -7.16
N GLY A 162 -14.73 8.82 -8.45
CA GLY A 162 -15.44 10.03 -8.88
C GLY A 162 -14.70 11.36 -8.71
N THR A 163 -13.48 11.41 -8.18
CA THR A 163 -12.76 12.68 -7.92
C THR A 163 -12.03 13.28 -9.13
N GLY A 164 -12.35 12.83 -10.35
CA GLY A 164 -11.79 13.39 -11.59
C GLY A 164 -10.34 12.97 -11.92
N LYS A 165 -9.89 11.76 -11.52
CA LYS A 165 -8.54 11.23 -11.82
C LYS A 165 -8.15 11.39 -13.29
N THR A 166 -9.02 10.93 -14.18
CA THR A 166 -8.79 10.96 -15.63
C THR A 166 -8.71 12.39 -16.17
N THR A 167 -9.54 13.29 -15.62
CA THR A 167 -9.50 14.74 -15.91
C THR A 167 -8.17 15.34 -15.49
N THR A 168 -7.67 15.05 -14.29
CA THR A 168 -6.38 15.56 -13.81
C THR A 168 -5.21 15.11 -14.69
N ILE A 169 -5.19 13.83 -15.09
CA ILE A 169 -4.15 13.29 -15.99
C ILE A 169 -4.21 13.95 -17.37
N SER A 170 -5.41 14.06 -17.95
CA SER A 170 -5.59 14.69 -19.27
C SER A 170 -5.21 16.18 -19.24
N ALA A 171 -5.54 16.88 -18.15
CA ALA A 171 -5.16 18.27 -17.93
C ALA A 171 -3.64 18.43 -17.77
N LYS A 172 -2.96 17.46 -17.13
CA LYS A 172 -1.51 17.44 -17.02
C LYS A 172 -0.84 17.33 -18.38
N ILE A 173 -1.31 16.42 -19.23
CA ILE A 173 -0.81 16.27 -20.61
C ILE A 173 -0.98 17.58 -21.38
N ALA A 174 -2.20 18.14 -21.36
CA ALA A 174 -2.48 19.39 -22.05
C ALA A 174 -1.63 20.56 -21.54
N TYR A 175 -1.38 20.63 -20.23
CA TYR A 175 -0.47 21.60 -19.61
C TYR A 175 0.97 21.45 -20.11
N LEU A 176 1.53 20.23 -20.12
CA LEU A 176 2.90 19.97 -20.57
C LEU A 176 3.12 20.41 -22.02
N LEU A 177 2.17 20.09 -22.91
CA LEU A 177 2.21 20.49 -24.32
C LEU A 177 2.05 22.00 -24.47
N LYS A 178 1.08 22.61 -23.77
CA LYS A 178 0.84 24.07 -23.85
C LYS A 178 2.03 24.88 -23.34
N LYS A 179 2.72 24.38 -22.32
CA LYS A 179 3.93 24.98 -21.76
C LYS A 179 5.20 24.65 -22.57
N LYS A 180 5.11 23.75 -23.55
CA LYS A 180 6.24 23.26 -24.36
C LYS A 180 7.34 22.61 -23.52
N MET A 181 6.92 21.83 -22.51
CA MET A 181 7.83 21.03 -21.68
C MET A 181 8.11 19.64 -22.27
N ALA A 182 7.27 19.20 -23.20
CA ALA A 182 7.37 17.94 -23.90
C ALA A 182 6.74 18.10 -25.28
N GLU A 183 7.27 17.42 -26.28
CA GLU A 183 6.57 17.19 -27.53
C GLU A 183 5.63 15.97 -27.38
N PRO A 184 4.57 15.84 -28.21
CA PRO A 184 3.65 14.71 -28.13
C PRO A 184 4.33 13.33 -28.09
N GLU A 185 5.40 13.14 -28.86
CA GLU A 185 6.17 11.90 -28.97
C GLU A 185 6.95 11.54 -27.70
N ASP A 186 7.21 12.52 -26.84
CA ASP A 186 7.89 12.30 -25.55
C ASP A 186 6.93 11.70 -24.50
N LEU A 187 5.62 11.68 -24.78
CA LEU A 187 4.58 11.29 -23.82
C LEU A 187 4.10 9.85 -24.05
N LEU A 188 4.17 9.05 -22.99
CA LEU A 188 3.59 7.72 -22.88
C LEU A 188 2.50 7.72 -21.80
N VAL A 189 1.27 7.38 -22.20
CA VAL A 189 0.11 7.29 -21.32
C VAL A 189 -0.40 5.85 -21.29
N ILE A 190 -0.40 5.25 -20.10
CA ILE A 190 -0.76 3.84 -19.90
C ILE A 190 -1.92 3.65 -18.92
N SER A 191 -2.79 2.67 -19.20
CA SER A 191 -3.89 2.27 -18.32
C SER A 191 -4.16 0.76 -18.36
N PHE A 192 -5.07 0.26 -17.53
CA PHE A 192 -5.42 -1.16 -17.46
C PHE A 192 -6.37 -1.60 -18.57
N THR A 193 -7.33 -0.76 -18.96
CA THR A 193 -8.39 -1.12 -19.91
C THR A 193 -8.32 -0.27 -21.18
N ASN A 194 -8.74 -0.85 -22.32
CA ASN A 194 -8.81 -0.10 -23.58
C ASN A 194 -9.79 1.08 -23.47
N ALA A 195 -10.92 0.89 -22.79
CA ALA A 195 -11.90 1.96 -22.56
C ALA A 195 -11.29 3.17 -21.83
N ALA A 196 -10.46 2.95 -20.80
CA ALA A 196 -9.81 4.05 -20.09
C ALA A 196 -8.74 4.75 -20.95
N VAL A 197 -8.06 4.00 -21.83
CA VAL A 197 -7.10 4.56 -22.79
C VAL A 197 -7.82 5.46 -23.81
N GLU A 198 -8.91 4.98 -24.38
CA GLU A 198 -9.76 5.73 -25.32
C GLU A 198 -10.33 6.99 -24.67
N GLU A 199 -10.90 6.86 -23.47
CA GLU A 199 -11.43 7.99 -22.70
C GLU A 199 -10.36 9.07 -22.43
N MET A 200 -9.14 8.67 -22.04
CA MET A 200 -8.04 9.60 -21.84
C MET A 200 -7.58 10.27 -23.13
N PHE A 201 -7.53 9.54 -24.24
CA PHE A 201 -7.19 10.08 -25.55
C PHE A 201 -8.21 11.13 -25.98
N GLU A 202 -9.50 10.80 -25.96
CA GLU A 202 -10.58 11.71 -26.35
C GLU A 202 -10.62 12.96 -25.48
N ARG A 203 -10.47 12.80 -24.16
CA ARG A 203 -10.44 13.94 -23.24
C ARG A 203 -9.22 14.82 -23.47
N THR A 204 -8.05 14.24 -23.70
CA THR A 204 -6.83 15.00 -24.04
C THR A 204 -7.01 15.76 -25.36
N LEU A 205 -7.65 15.14 -26.36
CA LEU A 205 -8.03 15.77 -27.63
C LEU A 205 -8.98 16.94 -27.47
N LYS A 206 -9.97 16.83 -26.60
CA LYS A 206 -10.83 17.95 -26.22
C LYS A 206 -10.03 19.09 -25.60
N PHE A 207 -9.08 18.80 -24.71
CA PHE A 207 -8.35 19.81 -23.94
C PHE A 207 -7.29 20.57 -24.75
N CYS A 208 -6.59 19.92 -25.67
CA CYS A 208 -5.57 20.58 -26.48
C CYS A 208 -6.10 21.09 -27.83
N GLY A 209 -7.27 20.62 -28.27
CA GLY A 209 -7.80 20.87 -29.60
C GLY A 209 -7.09 20.04 -30.68
N LYS A 210 -7.60 20.11 -31.93
CA LYS A 210 -7.11 19.30 -33.07
C LYS A 210 -5.72 19.66 -33.60
N THR A 211 -5.08 20.71 -33.07
CA THR A 211 -3.83 21.26 -33.60
C THR A 211 -2.57 20.80 -32.86
N ALA A 212 -2.71 20.12 -31.72
CA ALA A 212 -1.57 19.81 -30.84
C ALA A 212 -0.81 18.52 -31.20
N GLY A 213 -1.16 17.82 -32.28
CA GLY A 213 -0.46 16.60 -32.68
C GLY A 213 -0.67 15.42 -31.73
N ILE A 214 -1.82 15.36 -31.06
CA ILE A 214 -2.11 14.38 -29.99
C ILE A 214 -2.08 12.95 -30.50
N GLU A 215 -2.36 12.73 -31.78
CA GLU A 215 -2.25 11.44 -32.44
C GLU A 215 -0.83 10.84 -32.38
N ARG A 216 0.19 11.66 -32.06
CA ARG A 216 1.58 11.25 -31.90
C ARG A 216 1.94 10.87 -30.44
N ILE A 217 1.05 11.14 -29.49
CA ILE A 217 1.18 10.66 -28.10
C ILE A 217 0.90 9.15 -28.07
N THR A 218 1.73 8.41 -27.34
CA THR A 218 1.51 6.96 -27.20
C THR A 218 0.51 6.67 -26.10
N PHE A 219 -0.72 6.33 -26.48
CA PHE A 219 -1.78 5.84 -25.58
C PHE A 219 -1.88 4.31 -25.68
N LYS A 220 -1.65 3.57 -24.58
CA LYS A 220 -1.67 2.10 -24.58
C LYS A 220 -2.20 1.51 -23.29
N THR A 221 -2.65 0.26 -23.33
CA THR A 221 -2.76 -0.53 -22.10
C THR A 221 -1.40 -1.03 -21.65
N PHE A 222 -1.25 -1.40 -20.37
CA PHE A 222 -0.03 -2.05 -19.87
C PHE A 222 0.38 -3.25 -20.74
N ASN A 223 -0.57 -4.11 -21.11
CA ASN A 223 -0.32 -5.29 -21.95
C ASN A 223 0.10 -4.90 -23.37
N SER A 224 -0.56 -3.91 -23.98
CA SER A 224 -0.23 -3.43 -25.32
C SER A 224 1.18 -2.82 -25.37
N PHE A 225 1.54 -2.02 -24.36
CA PHE A 225 2.88 -1.46 -24.24
C PHE A 225 3.93 -2.55 -24.00
N GLY A 226 3.67 -3.49 -23.07
CA GLY A 226 4.56 -4.62 -22.83
C GLY A 226 4.82 -5.45 -24.10
N ASN A 227 3.78 -5.75 -24.87
CA ASN A 227 3.92 -6.43 -26.16
C ASN A 227 4.73 -5.62 -27.18
N GLN A 228 4.56 -4.29 -27.22
CA GLN A 228 5.36 -3.42 -28.09
C GLN A 228 6.85 -3.49 -27.70
N VAL A 229 7.18 -3.39 -26.42
CA VAL A 229 8.55 -3.49 -25.91
C VAL A 229 9.14 -4.86 -26.25
N VAL A 230 8.39 -5.93 -26.03
CA VAL A 230 8.84 -7.30 -26.38
C VAL A 230 9.13 -7.42 -27.87
N ARG A 231 8.25 -6.94 -28.74
CA ARG A 231 8.48 -6.98 -30.20
C ARG A 231 9.67 -6.13 -30.64
N HIS A 232 9.92 -5.02 -29.95
CA HIS A 232 11.05 -4.14 -30.25
C HIS A 232 12.39 -4.76 -29.82
N CYS A 233 12.43 -5.38 -28.64
CA CYS A 233 13.67 -5.92 -28.08
C CYS A 233 13.97 -7.37 -28.51
N ASN A 234 13.03 -8.09 -29.12
CA ASN A 234 13.21 -9.49 -29.53
C ASN A 234 13.10 -9.61 -31.05
N PRO A 235 14.07 -10.24 -31.73
CA PRO A 235 14.04 -10.42 -33.19
C PRO A 235 13.01 -11.45 -33.63
N LEU A 236 12.60 -12.35 -32.74
CA LEU A 236 11.61 -13.39 -33.01
C LEU A 236 10.28 -13.04 -32.33
N PRO A 237 9.15 -13.25 -33.01
CA PRO A 237 7.84 -13.04 -32.41
C PRO A 237 7.67 -13.99 -31.21
N LYS A 238 7.55 -13.42 -30.01
CA LYS A 238 7.14 -14.17 -28.82
C LYS A 238 5.63 -14.30 -28.83
N GLN A 239 5.14 -15.54 -28.82
CA GLN A 239 3.72 -15.81 -28.65
C GLN A 239 3.34 -15.65 -27.18
N ILE A 240 2.17 -15.06 -26.93
CA ILE A 240 1.61 -15.07 -25.59
C ILE A 240 1.27 -16.52 -25.24
N ALA A 241 1.61 -16.96 -24.03
CA ALA A 241 1.31 -18.31 -23.59
C ALA A 241 -0.20 -18.56 -23.69
N PHE A 242 -0.57 -19.69 -24.33
CA PHE A 242 -1.95 -20.13 -24.48
C PHE A 242 -2.88 -19.22 -25.30
N GLU A 243 -2.34 -18.30 -26.10
CA GLU A 243 -3.15 -17.41 -26.96
C GLU A 243 -4.12 -18.21 -27.86
N GLY A 244 -5.43 -17.97 -27.69
CA GLY A 244 -6.51 -18.67 -28.38
C GLY A 244 -6.65 -20.16 -28.02
N LYS A 245 -6.02 -20.62 -26.92
CA LYS A 245 -5.93 -22.03 -26.52
C LYS A 245 -6.26 -22.22 -25.04
N ASP A 246 -7.46 -21.78 -24.65
CA ASP A 246 -7.95 -21.90 -23.26
C ASP A 246 -7.87 -23.32 -22.71
N TYR A 247 -8.08 -24.34 -23.55
CA TYR A 247 -7.93 -25.74 -23.15
C TYR A 247 -6.48 -26.07 -22.71
N LYS A 248 -5.46 -25.48 -23.35
CA LYS A 248 -4.07 -25.65 -22.94
C LYS A 248 -3.75 -24.89 -21.66
N ALA A 249 -4.33 -23.70 -21.48
CA ALA A 249 -4.20 -22.96 -20.23
C ALA A 249 -4.79 -23.76 -19.06
N LYS A 250 -5.99 -24.32 -19.23
CA LYS A 250 -6.62 -25.20 -18.24
C LYS A 250 -5.78 -26.44 -17.95
N ALA A 251 -5.27 -27.12 -18.98
CA ALA A 251 -4.41 -28.28 -18.80
C ALA A 251 -3.14 -27.92 -18.02
N PHE A 252 -2.49 -26.80 -18.34
CA PHE A 252 -1.32 -26.31 -17.64
C PHE A 252 -1.61 -25.97 -16.17
N LEU A 253 -2.74 -25.31 -15.90
CA LEU A 253 -3.16 -24.99 -14.53
C LEU A 253 -3.44 -26.26 -13.72
N GLN A 254 -4.14 -27.23 -14.32
CA GLN A 254 -4.42 -28.52 -13.68
C GLN A 254 -3.11 -29.26 -13.37
N GLU A 255 -2.21 -29.37 -14.34
CA GLU A 255 -0.92 -30.04 -14.16
C GLU A 255 -0.09 -29.33 -13.07
N SER A 256 -0.09 -28.00 -13.07
CA SER A 256 0.61 -27.20 -12.05
C SER A 256 0.00 -27.40 -10.66
N PHE A 257 -1.34 -27.40 -10.57
CA PHE A 257 -2.06 -27.65 -9.32
C PHE A 257 -1.76 -29.05 -8.80
N ASP A 258 -1.90 -30.09 -9.64
CA ASP A 258 -1.67 -31.48 -9.26
C ASP A 258 -0.22 -31.70 -8.80
N LYS A 259 0.73 -31.07 -9.49
CA LYS A 259 2.14 -31.11 -9.11
C LYS A 259 2.34 -30.47 -7.73
N LEU A 260 1.90 -29.22 -7.55
CA LEU A 260 2.05 -28.51 -6.28
C LEU A 260 1.35 -29.25 -5.13
N PHE A 261 0.12 -29.73 -5.36
CA PHE A 261 -0.64 -30.49 -4.36
C PHE A 261 0.07 -31.77 -3.92
N LYS A 262 0.88 -32.40 -4.79
CA LYS A 262 1.62 -33.63 -4.48
C LYS A 262 3.02 -33.39 -3.95
N THR A 263 3.63 -32.24 -4.22
CA THR A 263 5.06 -32.00 -3.93
C THR A 263 5.32 -30.87 -2.93
N ASP A 264 4.32 -30.05 -2.62
CA ASP A 264 4.43 -28.90 -1.72
C ASP A 264 3.39 -29.01 -0.59
N ASP A 265 3.87 -29.35 0.61
CA ASP A 265 3.02 -29.57 1.79
C ASP A 265 2.27 -28.30 2.22
N ASP A 266 2.88 -27.11 2.06
CA ASP A 266 2.23 -25.84 2.41
C ASP A 266 1.09 -25.54 1.42
N PHE A 267 1.34 -25.74 0.13
CA PHE A 267 0.29 -25.62 -0.88
C PHE A 267 -0.83 -26.65 -0.67
N GLN A 268 -0.47 -27.92 -0.40
CA GLN A 268 -1.44 -28.97 -0.14
C GLN A 268 -2.36 -28.61 1.02
N ASN A 269 -1.80 -28.17 2.16
CA ASN A 269 -2.58 -27.74 3.32
C ASN A 269 -3.50 -26.57 3.00
N LYS A 270 -3.02 -25.56 2.26
CA LYS A 270 -3.83 -24.42 1.83
C LYS A 270 -4.96 -24.84 0.89
N ALA A 271 -4.68 -25.74 -0.06
CA ALA A 271 -5.65 -26.25 -1.01
C ALA A 271 -6.73 -27.08 -0.31
N ILE A 272 -6.36 -27.97 0.61
CA ILE A 272 -7.31 -28.77 1.41
C ILE A 272 -8.21 -27.84 2.23
N ASN A 273 -7.64 -26.87 2.96
CA ASN A 273 -8.43 -25.91 3.73
C ASN A 273 -9.34 -25.06 2.84
N PHE A 274 -8.85 -24.62 1.68
CA PHE A 274 -9.67 -23.90 0.71
C PHE A 274 -10.86 -24.73 0.25
N LEU A 275 -10.63 -25.99 -0.14
CA LEU A 275 -11.68 -26.89 -0.63
C LEU A 275 -12.68 -27.25 0.47
N ALA A 276 -12.23 -27.44 1.71
CA ALA A 276 -13.04 -27.81 2.85
C ALA A 276 -13.93 -26.66 3.36
N PHE A 277 -13.42 -25.42 3.37
CA PHE A 277 -14.07 -24.32 4.09
C PHE A 277 -14.40 -23.10 3.21
N PHE A 278 -13.73 -22.91 2.08
CA PHE A 278 -13.80 -21.66 1.29
C PHE A 278 -14.28 -21.85 -0.15
N ASN A 279 -14.45 -23.08 -0.62
CA ASN A 279 -14.97 -23.38 -1.96
C ASN A 279 -16.42 -22.87 -2.17
N ARG A 280 -17.10 -22.51 -1.08
CA ARG A 280 -18.45 -21.96 -1.07
C ARG A 280 -18.43 -20.62 -0.31
N PRO A 281 -18.13 -19.50 -0.99
CA PRO A 281 -18.16 -18.21 -0.33
C PRO A 281 -19.58 -17.92 0.18
N ALA A 282 -19.69 -17.54 1.46
CA ALA A 282 -20.95 -17.08 2.02
C ALA A 282 -21.42 -15.84 1.25
N LYS A 283 -22.70 -15.82 0.88
CA LYS A 283 -23.35 -14.64 0.30
C LYS A 283 -24.18 -13.97 1.37
N ASP A 284 -24.10 -12.65 1.42
CA ASP A 284 -24.89 -11.88 2.37
C ASP A 284 -26.36 -11.81 1.94
N GLN A 285 -27.29 -11.81 2.89
CA GLN A 285 -28.72 -11.70 2.60
C GLN A 285 -29.06 -10.42 1.81
N SER A 286 -28.31 -9.33 2.00
CA SER A 286 -28.46 -8.07 1.26
C SER A 286 -28.16 -8.17 -0.24
N GLU A 287 -27.51 -9.26 -0.68
CA GLU A 287 -27.29 -9.54 -2.10
C GLU A 287 -28.56 -10.06 -2.81
N PHE A 288 -29.65 -10.32 -2.08
CA PHE A 288 -30.89 -10.91 -2.59
C PHE A 288 -32.07 -9.93 -2.46
N ASN A 289 -33.04 -10.03 -3.38
CA ASN A 289 -34.18 -9.12 -3.40
C ASN A 289 -35.23 -9.44 -2.32
N SER A 290 -35.21 -10.66 -1.77
CA SER A 290 -36.15 -11.10 -0.73
C SER A 290 -35.56 -12.21 0.14
N ALA A 291 -36.12 -12.38 1.35
CA ALA A 291 -35.76 -13.47 2.25
C ALA A 291 -36.06 -14.86 1.66
N GLU A 292 -37.09 -14.97 0.82
CA GLU A 292 -37.46 -16.22 0.15
C GLU A 292 -36.44 -16.61 -0.93
N GLU A 293 -35.93 -15.64 -1.68
CA GLU A 293 -34.88 -15.85 -2.67
C GLU A 293 -33.58 -16.34 -2.02
N TYR A 294 -33.22 -15.75 -0.87
CA TYR A 294 -32.08 -16.18 -0.07
C TYR A 294 -32.25 -17.62 0.46
N ARG A 295 -33.45 -17.96 0.96
CA ARG A 295 -33.77 -19.31 1.43
C ARG A 295 -33.64 -20.36 0.32
N LEU A 296 -34.24 -20.11 -0.84
CA LEU A 296 -34.13 -21.02 -2.00
C LEU A 296 -32.68 -21.18 -2.46
N TYR A 297 -31.88 -20.11 -2.39
CA TYR A 297 -30.44 -20.20 -2.66
C TYR A 297 -29.74 -21.13 -1.67
N GLN A 298 -30.00 -21.01 -0.36
CA GLN A 298 -29.43 -21.90 0.66
C GLN A 298 -29.87 -23.36 0.44
N GLU A 299 -31.16 -23.60 0.18
CA GLU A 299 -31.72 -24.95 -0.07
C GLU A 299 -31.19 -25.58 -1.37
N SER A 300 -30.82 -24.78 -2.37
CA SER A 300 -30.22 -25.28 -3.62
C SER A 300 -28.81 -25.85 -3.45
N GLN A 301 -28.14 -25.54 -2.34
CA GLN A 301 -26.79 -26.00 -2.08
C GLN A 301 -26.81 -27.41 -1.48
N ARG A 302 -26.43 -28.40 -2.28
CA ARG A 302 -26.16 -29.74 -1.74
C ARG A 302 -24.92 -29.70 -0.85
N CYS A 303 -25.11 -29.87 0.45
CA CYS A 303 -24.02 -29.87 1.45
C CYS A 303 -23.50 -31.30 1.60
N ILE A 304 -22.41 -31.60 0.90
CA ILE A 304 -21.78 -32.93 0.91
C ILE A 304 -20.36 -32.75 1.45
N SER A 305 -20.06 -33.39 2.58
CA SER A 305 -18.74 -33.34 3.22
C SER A 305 -17.69 -34.14 2.47
N LEU A 306 -16.43 -33.99 2.87
CA LEU A 306 -15.27 -34.63 2.24
C LEU A 306 -15.34 -36.16 2.25
N ASP A 307 -16.05 -36.76 3.21
CA ASP A 307 -16.31 -38.21 3.29
C ASP A 307 -17.52 -38.67 2.48
N GLY A 308 -18.27 -37.74 1.87
CA GLY A 308 -19.47 -38.01 1.09
C GLY A 308 -20.79 -37.94 1.85
N THR A 309 -20.78 -37.57 3.14
CA THR A 309 -22.00 -37.43 3.94
C THR A 309 -22.79 -36.18 3.53
N GLU A 310 -24.10 -36.33 3.26
CA GLU A 310 -25.00 -35.20 2.94
C GLU A 310 -25.60 -34.64 4.24
N VAL A 311 -25.37 -33.36 4.49
CA VAL A 311 -25.80 -32.63 5.70
C VAL A 311 -26.76 -31.49 5.35
N LYS A 312 -27.43 -30.90 6.34
CA LYS A 312 -28.56 -29.96 6.12
C LYS A 312 -28.15 -28.50 6.03
N SER A 313 -26.98 -28.13 6.52
CA SER A 313 -26.51 -26.74 6.54
C SER A 313 -25.03 -26.60 6.15
N ASN A 314 -24.63 -25.38 5.80
CA ASN A 314 -23.22 -25.07 5.51
C ASN A 314 -22.36 -25.10 6.78
N GLU A 315 -22.97 -24.82 7.93
CA GLU A 315 -22.35 -24.90 9.25
C GLU A 315 -22.08 -26.36 9.63
N GLU A 316 -23.06 -27.25 9.47
CA GLU A 316 -22.87 -28.70 9.61
C GLU A 316 -21.83 -29.23 8.64
N LEU A 317 -21.78 -28.71 7.40
CA LEU A 317 -20.76 -29.11 6.43
C LEU A 317 -19.35 -28.77 6.91
N GLN A 318 -19.17 -27.61 7.54
CA GLN A 318 -17.87 -27.24 8.12
C GLN A 318 -17.50 -28.15 9.28
N ILE A 319 -18.46 -28.51 10.14
CA ILE A 319 -18.25 -29.44 11.26
C ILE A 319 -17.88 -30.83 10.75
N ALA A 320 -18.63 -31.36 9.79
CA ALA A 320 -18.38 -32.66 9.16
C ALA A 320 -16.98 -32.70 8.49
N ASN A 321 -16.62 -31.64 7.77
CA ASN A 321 -15.29 -31.51 7.16
C ASN A 321 -14.19 -31.43 8.23
N PHE A 322 -14.43 -30.72 9.34
CA PHE A 322 -13.51 -30.68 10.46
C PHE A 322 -13.28 -32.08 11.05
N PHE A 323 -14.34 -32.83 11.33
CA PHE A 323 -14.23 -34.20 11.82
C PHE A 323 -13.44 -35.09 10.86
N TYR A 324 -13.74 -35.02 9.57
CA TYR A 324 -13.01 -35.77 8.55
C TYR A 324 -11.52 -35.42 8.51
N LEU A 325 -11.17 -34.14 8.47
CA LEU A 325 -9.77 -33.68 8.42
C LEU A 325 -8.98 -34.06 9.67
N HIS A 326 -9.65 -34.13 10.83
CA HIS A 326 -9.07 -34.55 12.10
C HIS A 326 -9.20 -36.05 12.37
N GLN A 327 -9.67 -36.84 11.41
CA GLN A 327 -9.86 -38.29 11.53
C GLN A 327 -10.74 -38.68 12.73
N VAL A 328 -11.76 -37.87 13.01
CA VAL A 328 -12.78 -38.16 14.01
C VAL A 328 -13.95 -38.84 13.29
N PRO A 329 -14.19 -40.14 13.49
CA PRO A 329 -15.35 -40.81 12.91
C PRO A 329 -16.63 -40.22 13.49
N PHE A 330 -17.62 -40.00 12.63
CA PHE A 330 -18.94 -39.53 13.04
C PHE A 330 -20.05 -40.28 12.29
N GLU A 331 -21.23 -40.30 12.90
CA GLU A 331 -22.49 -40.69 12.25
C GLU A 331 -23.42 -39.47 12.24
N TYR A 332 -24.05 -39.19 11.11
CA TYR A 332 -24.96 -38.05 10.95
C TYR A 332 -26.39 -38.46 11.32
N GLU A 333 -27.06 -37.64 12.15
CA GLU A 333 -28.43 -37.86 12.64
C GLU A 333 -28.66 -39.25 13.28
N SER A 334 -27.70 -39.71 14.10
CA SER A 334 -27.86 -40.94 14.87
C SER A 334 -28.87 -40.73 16.02
N LEU A 335 -29.71 -41.73 16.27
CA LEU A 335 -30.75 -41.63 17.30
C LEU A 335 -30.15 -41.56 18.71
N PHE A 336 -30.58 -40.58 19.49
CA PHE A 336 -30.24 -40.49 20.90
C PHE A 336 -31.13 -41.45 21.72
N PRO A 337 -30.56 -42.34 22.55
CA PRO A 337 -31.31 -43.34 23.30
C PRO A 337 -32.01 -42.71 24.51
N LEU A 338 -33.18 -42.09 24.29
CA LEU A 338 -34.01 -41.56 25.37
C LEU A 338 -34.70 -42.68 26.17
N GLU A 339 -34.56 -42.64 27.49
CA GLU A 339 -35.34 -43.43 28.43
C GLU A 339 -36.82 -43.07 28.33
N ARG A 340 -37.70 -43.97 28.79
CA ARG A 340 -39.15 -43.80 28.58
C ARG A 340 -39.69 -42.53 29.25
N GLU A 341 -39.11 -42.17 30.38
CA GLU A 341 -39.48 -41.03 31.22
C GLU A 341 -39.10 -39.69 30.58
N ASP A 342 -38.07 -39.67 29.72
CA ASP A 342 -37.54 -38.46 29.06
C ASP A 342 -38.17 -38.21 27.68
N ARG A 343 -39.02 -39.15 27.20
CA ARG A 343 -39.74 -39.00 25.92
C ARG A 343 -40.89 -38.02 26.06
N ASN A 344 -40.93 -37.04 25.17
CA ASN A 344 -42.03 -36.09 25.09
C ASN A 344 -42.83 -36.33 23.79
N PRO A 345 -44.13 -36.67 23.86
CA PRO A 345 -44.97 -36.93 22.68
C PRO A 345 -45.20 -35.69 21.80
N GLU A 346 -44.90 -34.48 22.28
CA GLU A 346 -44.95 -33.25 21.48
C GLU A 346 -43.72 -33.09 20.57
N PHE A 347 -42.65 -33.85 20.82
CA PHE A 347 -41.43 -33.86 20.03
C PHE A 347 -41.22 -35.20 19.32
N GLY A 348 -40.56 -35.16 18.17
CA GLY A 348 -40.13 -36.37 17.46
C GLY A 348 -39.01 -37.10 18.19
N HIS A 349 -38.50 -38.17 17.57
CA HIS A 349 -37.27 -38.80 18.05
C HIS A 349 -36.11 -37.80 18.03
N TYR A 350 -35.32 -37.76 19.10
CA TYR A 350 -34.16 -36.90 19.15
C TYR A 350 -33.00 -37.55 18.40
N ALA A 351 -32.50 -36.88 17.37
CA ALA A 351 -31.35 -37.28 16.56
C ALA A 351 -30.41 -36.07 16.45
N PRO A 352 -29.38 -35.98 17.31
CA PRO A 352 -28.38 -34.93 17.22
C PRO A 352 -27.67 -34.95 15.86
N ASP A 353 -27.19 -33.80 15.41
CA ASP A 353 -26.56 -33.67 14.09
C ASP A 353 -25.42 -34.67 13.91
N PHE A 354 -24.58 -34.85 14.93
CA PHE A 354 -23.43 -35.74 14.88
C PHE A 354 -23.34 -36.64 16.13
N TYR A 355 -23.08 -37.92 15.91
CA TYR A 355 -22.67 -38.86 16.95
C TYR A 355 -21.21 -39.29 16.71
N LEU A 356 -20.39 -39.22 17.76
CA LEU A 356 -18.98 -39.56 17.74
C LEU A 356 -18.78 -40.90 18.46
N PRO A 357 -18.90 -42.06 17.76
CA PRO A 357 -18.95 -43.38 18.40
C PRO A 357 -17.70 -43.75 19.19
N GLY A 358 -16.52 -43.21 18.82
CA GLY A 358 -15.27 -43.47 19.53
C GLY A 358 -15.22 -42.89 20.95
N HIS A 359 -16.11 -41.95 21.28
CA HIS A 359 -16.12 -41.24 22.57
C HIS A 359 -17.49 -41.23 23.24
N ASP A 360 -18.51 -41.81 22.60
CA ASP A 360 -19.91 -41.77 23.03
C ASP A 360 -20.39 -40.32 23.27
N ILE A 361 -20.07 -39.43 22.32
CA ILE A 361 -20.42 -38.01 22.37
C ILE A 361 -21.44 -37.71 21.28
N TYR A 362 -22.51 -37.01 21.65
CA TYR A 362 -23.44 -36.41 20.71
C TYR A 362 -23.15 -34.91 20.59
N HIS A 363 -23.15 -34.39 19.37
CA HIS A 363 -22.86 -33.00 19.04
C HIS A 363 -23.99 -32.43 18.19
N GLU A 364 -24.57 -31.34 18.67
CA GLU A 364 -25.64 -30.60 18.01
C GLU A 364 -25.15 -29.19 17.67
N HIS A 365 -25.41 -28.76 16.45
CA HIS A 365 -25.22 -27.40 16.00
C HIS A 365 -26.50 -26.58 16.22
N TYR A 366 -26.39 -25.51 17.02
CA TYR A 366 -27.48 -24.55 17.21
C TYR A 366 -27.29 -23.32 16.32
N GLY A 367 -28.31 -23.00 15.53
CA GLY A 367 -28.36 -21.81 14.67
C GLY A 367 -28.69 -20.54 15.45
N ILE A 368 -27.88 -20.21 16.45
CA ILE A 368 -28.01 -19.00 17.29
C ILE A 368 -26.73 -18.18 17.29
N ASP A 369 -26.85 -16.88 17.50
CA ASP A 369 -25.70 -16.00 17.72
C ASP A 369 -25.23 -15.98 19.18
N GLU A 370 -24.18 -15.20 19.48
CA GLU A 370 -23.63 -15.05 20.85
C GLU A 370 -24.63 -14.51 21.87
N LYS A 371 -25.71 -13.86 21.44
CA LYS A 371 -26.79 -13.34 22.28
C LYS A 371 -27.96 -14.31 22.40
N GLY A 372 -27.89 -15.46 21.73
CA GLY A 372 -28.96 -16.43 21.62
C GLY A 372 -30.08 -15.99 20.69
N ASP A 373 -29.85 -15.03 19.80
CA ASP A 373 -30.81 -14.65 18.77
C ASP A 373 -30.77 -15.65 17.60
N VAL A 374 -31.94 -15.92 17.03
CA VAL A 374 -32.09 -16.78 15.86
C VAL A 374 -32.23 -15.94 14.58
N PRO A 375 -31.93 -16.50 13.40
CA PRO A 375 -32.13 -15.80 12.14
C PRO A 375 -33.56 -15.29 11.93
N THR A 376 -33.69 -14.16 11.24
CA THR A 376 -34.98 -13.44 11.06
C THR A 376 -36.02 -14.22 10.28
N TRP A 377 -35.59 -15.22 9.49
CA TRP A 377 -36.46 -16.11 8.72
C TRP A 377 -36.97 -17.32 9.51
N PHE A 378 -36.55 -17.52 10.75
CA PHE A 378 -37.07 -18.60 11.57
C PHE A 378 -38.56 -18.36 11.86
N ALA A 379 -39.36 -19.42 11.71
CA ALA A 379 -40.80 -19.34 11.94
C ALA A 379 -41.11 -19.35 13.44
N LYS A 380 -42.02 -18.46 13.87
CA LYS A 380 -42.69 -18.61 15.16
C LYS A 380 -43.79 -19.65 15.07
N ARG A 381 -44.03 -20.38 16.16
CA ARG A 381 -45.17 -21.30 16.28
C ARG A 381 -45.94 -21.01 17.58
N PRO A 382 -47.28 -21.02 17.55
CA PRO A 382 -48.06 -20.95 18.78
C PRO A 382 -47.64 -22.07 19.75
N PRO A 383 -47.56 -21.82 21.07
CA PRO A 383 -47.98 -20.60 21.78
C PRO A 383 -46.92 -19.48 21.86
N PHE A 384 -45.73 -19.66 21.26
CA PHE A 384 -44.60 -18.73 21.40
C PHE A 384 -44.81 -17.43 20.61
N GLU A 385 -44.46 -16.30 21.21
CA GLU A 385 -44.65 -14.98 20.61
C GLU A 385 -43.55 -14.67 19.59
N THR A 386 -42.35 -15.21 19.83
CA THR A 386 -41.16 -15.02 18.98
C THR A 386 -40.60 -16.34 18.46
N ALA A 387 -39.91 -16.28 17.31
CA ALA A 387 -39.18 -17.44 16.77
C ALA A 387 -38.03 -17.89 17.70
N ARG A 388 -37.43 -16.92 18.42
CA ARG A 388 -36.42 -17.15 19.44
C ARG A 388 -36.98 -18.02 20.57
N GLU A 389 -38.11 -17.63 21.17
CA GLU A 389 -38.74 -18.42 22.24
C GLU A 389 -39.06 -19.85 21.80
N TYR A 390 -39.62 -20.01 20.61
CA TYR A 390 -39.93 -21.33 20.07
C TYR A 390 -38.67 -22.20 19.91
N TYR A 391 -37.61 -21.63 19.32
CA TYR A 391 -36.36 -22.35 19.10
C TYR A 391 -35.67 -22.71 20.43
N HIS A 392 -35.58 -21.77 21.37
CA HIS A 392 -35.01 -21.99 22.70
C HIS A 392 -35.79 -23.04 23.51
N HIS A 393 -37.12 -23.09 23.38
CA HIS A 393 -37.92 -24.15 24.00
C HIS A 393 -37.52 -25.55 23.49
N GLY A 394 -37.27 -25.69 22.19
CA GLY A 394 -36.74 -26.92 21.61
C GLY A 394 -35.34 -27.26 22.12
N MET A 395 -34.45 -26.27 22.24
CA MET A 395 -33.10 -26.46 22.79
C MET A 395 -33.13 -26.92 24.25
N ASN A 396 -33.97 -26.32 25.09
CA ASN A 396 -34.08 -26.66 26.51
C ASN A 396 -34.63 -28.07 26.75
N TRP A 397 -35.39 -28.63 25.81
CA TRP A 397 -35.82 -30.02 25.89
C TRP A 397 -34.69 -31.00 25.55
N LYS A 398 -33.73 -30.58 24.71
CA LYS A 398 -32.59 -31.39 24.25
C LYS A 398 -31.39 -31.34 25.22
N ALA A 399 -31.33 -30.33 26.07
CA ALA A 399 -30.28 -30.11 27.08
C ALA A 399 -30.61 -30.82 28.40
#